data_AF-A0A3N5LBX8-F1
#
_entry.id   AF-A0A3N5LBX8-F1
#
_cell.length_a   1.000
_cell.length_b   1.000
_cell.length_c   1.000
_cell.angle_alpha   90.00
_cell.angle_beta   90.00
_cell.angle_gamma   90.00
#
_symmetry.space_group_name_H-M   'P 1'
#
loop_
_entity.id
_entity.type
_entity.pdbx_description
1 polymer ?
#
loop_
_entity_poly.entity_id
_entity_poly.type
_entity_poly.pdbx_seq_one_letter_code
_entity_poly.pdbx_strand_id
1 'polypeptide(L)'
;MHTLEPELRALHAEGVIDDATAARALARDGGQVFSVHAELRVVLYLGVLLVMAGVGIVLARNLDRIGPIGIVLGIALAAAACAIPAIRARRAGGTLTTAAEYLLLLAALLLSADLAYAERQFALLGPSWSWHLLLLAVVHAAIAYTFTSPVVLAASLAALAGWFGVGGTLGDALHVSYSTPELGARALACAAVIFAWRHADRRARPESRFSDVFDHFVVNLAFWGAIAWCVEWPWLAAGLPLLAVLA
;
A
#
# COMPACT_ATOMS: atom_id res chain seq x y z
N MET A 1 -33.35 7.71 9.76
CA MET A 1 -32.04 8.39 9.62
C MET A 1 -31.82 9.13 10.91
N HIS A 2 -30.80 8.77 11.67
CA HIS A 2 -30.43 9.49 12.88
C HIS A 2 -29.78 10.82 12.44
N THR A 3 -30.35 11.95 12.86
CA THR A 3 -29.75 13.28 12.65
C THR A 3 -28.90 13.61 13.88
N LEU A 4 -27.67 14.07 13.66
CA LEU A 4 -26.74 14.47 14.73
C LEU A 4 -26.88 15.96 15.09
N GLU A 5 -27.77 16.66 14.40
CA GLU A 5 -28.13 18.06 14.63
C GLU A 5 -28.30 18.47 16.11
N PRO A 6 -29.04 17.74 16.97
CA PRO A 6 -29.20 18.13 18.37
C PRO A 6 -27.89 17.99 19.18
N GLU A 7 -27.09 16.97 18.91
CA GLU A 7 -25.81 16.73 19.58
C GLU A 7 -24.76 17.77 19.16
N LEU A 8 -24.74 18.14 17.86
CA LEU A 8 -23.85 19.18 17.33
C LEU A 8 -24.16 20.56 17.92
N ARG A 9 -25.45 20.89 18.11
CA ARG A 9 -25.84 22.13 18.79
C ARG A 9 -25.49 22.12 20.27
N ALA A 10 -25.60 20.98 20.94
CA ALA A 10 -25.19 20.84 22.34
C ALA A 10 -23.67 21.04 22.50
N LEU A 11 -22.86 20.38 21.66
CA LEU A 11 -21.39 20.53 21.65
C LEU A 11 -20.95 21.96 21.35
N HIS A 12 -21.68 22.67 20.49
CA HIS A 12 -21.43 24.08 20.22
C HIS A 12 -21.81 24.97 21.41
N ALA A 13 -22.95 24.71 22.05
CA ALA A 13 -23.39 25.44 23.25
C ALA A 13 -22.45 25.21 24.45
N GLU A 14 -21.83 24.03 24.55
CA GLU A 14 -20.80 23.70 25.54
C GLU A 14 -19.42 24.32 25.22
N GLY A 15 -19.27 24.99 24.06
CA GLY A 15 -18.02 25.62 23.64
C GLY A 15 -16.92 24.64 23.23
N VAL A 16 -17.26 23.37 23.01
CA VAL A 16 -16.32 22.32 22.60
C VAL A 16 -15.90 22.48 21.13
N ILE A 17 -16.77 23.07 20.30
CA ILE A 17 -16.53 23.34 18.87
C ILE A 17 -16.83 24.80 18.52
N ASP A 18 -15.97 25.39 17.68
CA ASP A 18 -16.13 26.78 17.20
C ASP A 18 -17.29 26.93 16.21
N ASP A 19 -17.79 28.15 16.05
CA ASP A 19 -18.90 28.50 15.15
C ASP A 19 -18.69 27.94 13.74
N ALA A 20 -17.46 28.03 13.22
CA ALA A 20 -17.16 27.60 11.86
C ALA A 20 -17.17 26.08 11.69
N THR A 21 -16.81 25.32 12.73
CA THR A 21 -16.88 23.84 12.72
C THR A 21 -18.31 23.37 12.96
N ALA A 22 -19.04 24.01 13.88
CA ALA A 22 -20.45 23.72 14.12
C ALA A 22 -21.30 23.94 12.86
N ALA A 23 -21.12 25.07 12.17
CA ALA A 23 -21.80 25.36 10.91
C ALA A 23 -21.48 24.34 9.81
N ARG A 24 -20.21 23.94 9.67
CA ARG A 24 -19.78 22.91 8.69
C ARG A 24 -20.36 21.54 9.01
N ALA A 25 -20.38 21.16 10.29
CA ALA A 25 -20.89 19.86 10.72
C ALA A 25 -22.43 19.78 10.59
N LEU A 26 -23.15 20.83 10.94
CA LEU A 26 -24.60 20.93 10.74
C LEU A 26 -24.98 20.92 9.26
N ALA A 27 -24.23 21.64 8.42
CA ALA A 27 -24.43 21.62 6.96
C ALA A 27 -24.12 20.24 6.36
N ARG A 28 -23.17 19.49 6.93
CA ARG A 28 -22.85 18.12 6.52
C ARG A 28 -23.94 17.13 6.94
N ASP A 29 -24.46 17.24 8.15
CA ASP A 29 -25.56 16.41 8.67
C ASP A 29 -26.87 16.67 7.89
N GLY A 30 -27.14 17.94 7.57
CA GLY A 30 -28.28 18.35 6.75
C GLY A 30 -28.14 18.06 5.25
N GLY A 31 -27.06 17.40 4.82
CA GLY A 31 -26.82 17.04 3.41
C GLY A 31 -26.51 18.21 2.47
N GLN A 32 -26.25 19.41 3.01
CA GLN A 32 -25.89 20.60 2.22
C GLN A 32 -24.43 20.57 1.75
N VAL A 33 -23.56 19.83 2.44
CA VAL A 33 -22.14 19.65 2.06
C VAL A 33 -21.77 18.17 2.07
N PHE A 34 -21.51 17.62 0.89
CA PHE A 34 -21.08 16.23 0.71
C PHE A 34 -19.55 16.15 0.70
N SER A 35 -18.96 15.10 1.29
CA SER A 35 -17.50 14.91 1.16
C SER A 35 -17.21 14.07 -0.07
N VAL A 36 -16.55 14.68 -1.04
CA VAL A 36 -16.05 14.03 -2.26
C VAL A 36 -14.71 13.31 -1.99
N HIS A 37 -14.22 13.30 -0.74
CA HIS A 37 -12.89 12.75 -0.42
C HIS A 37 -12.76 11.26 -0.75
N ALA A 38 -13.78 10.46 -0.42
CA ALA A 38 -13.79 9.04 -0.74
C ALA A 38 -13.87 8.80 -2.25
N GLU A 39 -14.73 9.55 -2.95
CA GLU A 39 -14.88 9.48 -4.40
C GLU A 39 -13.58 9.85 -5.12
N LEU A 40 -12.95 10.95 -4.71
CA LEU A 40 -11.67 11.41 -5.24
C LEU A 40 -10.57 10.36 -5.01
N ARG A 41 -10.55 9.73 -3.84
CA ARG A 41 -9.60 8.66 -3.53
C ARG A 41 -9.78 7.45 -4.46
N VAL A 42 -11.03 7.04 -4.68
CA VAL A 42 -11.35 5.93 -5.61
C VAL A 42 -10.91 6.27 -7.03
N VAL A 43 -11.21 7.49 -7.51
CA VAL A 43 -10.79 7.94 -8.84
C VAL A 43 -9.28 7.99 -8.97
N LEU A 44 -8.56 8.45 -7.94
CA LEU A 44 -7.09 8.47 -7.93
C LEU A 44 -6.51 7.05 -7.98
N TYR A 45 -7.02 6.11 -7.19
CA TYR A 45 -6.61 4.71 -7.27
C TYR A 45 -6.86 4.10 -8.65
N LEU A 46 -8.04 4.35 -9.21
CA LEU A 46 -8.40 3.86 -10.53
C LEU A 46 -7.49 4.46 -11.61
N GLY A 47 -7.15 5.74 -11.49
CA GLY A 47 -6.19 6.41 -12.36
C GLY A 47 -4.80 5.77 -12.31
N VAL A 48 -4.28 5.51 -11.10
CA VAL A 48 -3.00 4.80 -10.92
C VAL A 48 -3.05 3.41 -11.58
N LEU A 49 -4.12 2.65 -11.35
CA LEU A 49 -4.29 1.33 -11.93
C LEU A 49 -4.36 1.37 -13.46
N LEU A 50 -5.11 2.32 -14.02
CA LEU A 50 -5.26 2.49 -15.45
C LEU A 50 -3.93 2.86 -16.12
N VAL A 51 -3.14 3.74 -15.50
CA VAL A 51 -1.80 4.08 -16.00
C VAL A 51 -0.88 2.86 -15.96
N MET A 52 -0.85 2.12 -14.84
CA MET A 52 -0.04 0.91 -14.72
C MET A 52 -0.44 -0.17 -15.74
N ALA A 53 -1.74 -0.37 -15.97
CA ALA A 53 -2.24 -1.26 -17.01
C ALA A 53 -1.84 -0.80 -18.40
N GLY A 54 -1.96 0.51 -18.69
CA GLY A 54 -1.53 1.11 -19.94
C GLY A 54 -0.04 0.90 -20.21
N VAL A 55 0.82 1.14 -19.20
CA VAL A 55 2.27 0.87 -19.28
C VAL A 55 2.52 -0.61 -19.57
N GLY A 56 1.84 -1.53 -18.90
CA GLY A 56 1.95 -2.96 -19.17
C GLY A 56 1.58 -3.34 -20.61
N ILE A 57 0.51 -2.77 -21.16
CA ILE A 57 0.08 -3.02 -22.56
C ILE A 57 1.09 -2.44 -23.55
N VAL A 58 1.53 -1.20 -23.34
CA VAL A 58 2.54 -0.54 -24.19
C VAL A 58 3.82 -1.35 -24.18
N LEU A 59 4.25 -1.82 -23.01
CA LEU A 59 5.40 -2.67 -22.85
C LEU A 59 5.21 -3.94 -23.68
N ALA A 60 4.15 -4.71 -23.44
CA ALA A 60 3.88 -5.97 -24.13
C ALA A 60 3.82 -5.85 -25.66
N ARG A 61 3.36 -4.72 -26.20
CA ARG A 61 3.19 -4.53 -27.66
C ARG A 61 4.39 -3.91 -28.36
N ASN A 62 5.25 -3.17 -27.65
CA ASN A 62 6.31 -2.36 -28.28
C ASN A 62 7.74 -2.78 -27.90
N LEU A 63 7.92 -3.95 -27.26
CA LEU A 63 9.26 -4.46 -26.90
C LEU A 63 10.21 -4.51 -28.10
N ASP A 64 9.74 -5.04 -29.24
CA ASP A 64 10.58 -5.28 -30.42
C ASP A 64 10.98 -3.99 -31.15
N ARG A 65 10.31 -2.86 -30.88
CA ARG A 65 10.42 -1.63 -31.69
C ARG A 65 11.22 -0.50 -31.02
N ILE A 66 11.15 -0.38 -29.70
CA ILE A 66 11.70 0.76 -28.93
C ILE A 66 13.08 0.44 -28.34
N GLY A 67 13.43 -0.85 -28.28
CA GLY A 67 14.67 -1.33 -27.66
C GLY A 67 14.60 -1.28 -26.12
N PRO A 68 15.29 -2.19 -25.41
CA PRO A 68 15.19 -2.29 -23.95
C PRO A 68 15.56 -1.01 -23.19
N ILE A 69 16.60 -0.30 -23.64
CA ILE A 69 17.09 0.92 -22.97
C ILE A 69 16.08 2.07 -23.12
N GLY A 70 15.43 2.21 -24.29
CA GLY A 70 14.45 3.27 -24.52
C GLY A 70 13.23 3.13 -23.62
N ILE A 71 12.80 1.88 -23.39
CA ILE A 71 11.70 1.58 -22.47
C ILE A 71 12.10 1.93 -21.04
N VAL A 72 13.28 1.50 -20.58
CA VAL A 72 13.74 1.78 -19.21
C VAL A 72 13.81 3.29 -18.96
N LEU A 73 14.41 4.03 -19.89
CA LEU A 73 14.48 5.49 -19.79
C LEU A 73 13.09 6.13 -19.84
N GLY A 74 12.17 5.63 -20.67
CA GLY A 74 10.81 6.14 -20.75
C GLY A 74 10.04 5.98 -19.44
N ILE A 75 10.09 4.80 -18.83
CA ILE A 75 9.44 4.53 -17.54
C ILE A 75 10.11 5.33 -16.42
N ALA A 76 11.44 5.39 -16.39
CA ALA A 76 12.18 6.19 -15.40
C ALA A 76 11.85 7.69 -15.50
N LEU A 77 11.73 8.25 -16.71
CA LEU A 77 11.33 9.65 -16.91
C LEU A 77 9.88 9.90 -16.46
N ALA A 78 8.97 8.97 -16.76
CA ALA A 78 7.59 9.06 -16.30
C ALA A 78 7.49 8.99 -14.77
N ALA A 79 8.24 8.08 -14.14
CA ALA A 79 8.34 7.98 -12.69
C ALA A 79 8.89 9.27 -12.06
N ALA A 80 9.97 9.82 -12.63
CA ALA A 80 10.55 11.09 -12.19
C ALA A 80 9.54 12.24 -12.29
N ALA A 81 8.79 12.34 -13.40
CA ALA A 81 7.77 13.35 -13.59
C ALA A 81 6.66 13.25 -12.52
N CYS A 82 6.22 12.03 -12.20
CA CYS A 82 5.21 11.79 -11.15
C CYS A 82 5.70 12.13 -9.75
N ALA A 83 7.01 12.05 -9.47
CA ALA A 83 7.58 12.41 -8.16
C ALA A 83 7.72 13.94 -7.95
N ILE A 84 7.66 14.76 -9.02
CA ILE A 84 7.88 16.22 -8.94
C ILE A 84 6.97 16.91 -7.91
N PRO A 85 5.63 16.67 -7.88
CA PRO A 85 4.76 17.36 -6.94
C PRO A 85 5.11 17.07 -5.48
N ALA A 86 5.47 15.81 -5.17
CA ALA A 86 5.90 15.41 -3.83
C ALA A 86 7.21 16.09 -3.42
N ILE A 87 8.19 16.16 -4.34
CA ILE A 87 9.46 16.85 -4.11
C ILE A 87 9.22 18.35 -3.88
N ARG A 88 8.35 18.98 -4.67
CA ARG A 88 8.01 20.40 -4.52
C ARG A 88 7.31 20.68 -3.19
N ALA A 89 6.31 19.88 -2.82
CA ALA A 89 5.60 20.02 -1.55
C ALA A 89 6.58 19.94 -0.36
N ARG A 90 7.49 18.96 -0.39
CA ARG A 90 8.51 18.78 0.66
C ARG A 90 9.51 19.93 0.71
N ARG A 91 9.98 20.44 -0.44
CA ARG A 91 10.89 21.60 -0.49
C ARG A 91 10.23 22.88 0.03
N ALA A 92 8.93 23.02 -0.13
CA ALA A 92 8.16 24.13 0.43
C ALA A 92 7.86 23.96 1.93
N GLY A 93 8.31 22.86 2.57
CA GLY A 93 8.01 22.56 3.98
C GLY A 93 6.54 22.18 4.23
N GLY A 94 5.76 21.94 3.17
CA GLY A 94 4.34 21.61 3.25
C GLY A 94 4.09 20.11 3.40
N THR A 95 2.85 19.78 3.79
CA THR A 95 2.36 18.39 3.76
C THR A 95 1.98 17.98 2.34
N LEU A 96 2.08 16.69 2.03
CA LEU A 96 1.60 16.14 0.76
C LEU A 96 0.10 16.38 0.61
N THR A 97 -0.30 16.86 -0.56
CA THR A 97 -1.69 16.80 -0.99
C THR A 97 -2.06 15.36 -1.32
N THR A 98 -3.35 15.03 -1.26
CA THR A 98 -3.83 13.69 -1.62
C THR A 98 -3.40 13.31 -3.04
N ALA A 99 -3.57 14.20 -4.02
CA ALA A 99 -3.11 13.93 -5.39
C ALA A 99 -1.59 13.70 -5.48
N ALA A 100 -0.77 14.49 -4.78
CA ALA A 100 0.68 14.32 -4.76
C ALA A 100 1.11 12.98 -4.14
N GLU A 101 0.37 12.49 -3.15
CA GLU A 101 0.60 11.19 -2.54
C GLU A 101 0.32 10.03 -3.52
N TYR A 102 -0.78 10.09 -4.28
CA TYR A 102 -1.09 9.07 -5.31
C TYR A 102 -0.16 9.14 -6.52
N LEU A 103 0.33 10.33 -6.89
CA LEU A 103 1.37 10.47 -7.92
C LEU A 103 2.71 9.91 -7.44
N LEU A 104 3.04 10.08 -6.15
CA LEU A 104 4.23 9.45 -5.56
C LEU A 104 4.10 7.93 -5.53
N LEU A 105 2.92 7.39 -5.20
CA LEU A 105 2.62 5.96 -5.34
C LEU A 105 2.82 5.49 -6.79
N LEU A 106 2.28 6.22 -7.77
CA LEU A 106 2.45 5.89 -9.18
C LEU A 106 3.94 5.88 -9.57
N ALA A 107 4.72 6.87 -9.13
CA ALA A 107 6.17 6.90 -9.36
C ALA A 107 6.87 5.65 -8.80
N ALA A 108 6.48 5.22 -7.60
CA ALA A 108 7.05 4.05 -6.95
C ALA A 108 6.68 2.74 -7.67
N LEU A 109 5.42 2.63 -8.13
CA LEU A 109 4.97 1.50 -8.94
C LEU A 109 5.62 1.46 -10.33
N LEU A 110 5.81 2.61 -10.97
CA LEU A 110 6.55 2.69 -12.23
C LEU A 110 8.00 2.26 -12.05
N LEU A 111 8.66 2.68 -10.97
CA LEU A 111 10.02 2.23 -10.63
C LEU A 111 10.07 0.71 -10.42
N SER A 112 9.03 0.14 -9.81
CA SER A 112 8.88 -1.31 -9.66
C SER A 112 8.78 -2.04 -10.99
N ALA A 113 7.93 -1.52 -11.89
CA ALA A 113 7.77 -2.08 -13.23
C ALA A 113 9.06 -1.94 -14.05
N ASP A 114 9.76 -0.81 -13.90
CA ASP A 114 11.03 -0.55 -14.57
C ASP A 114 12.12 -1.55 -14.13
N LEU A 115 12.28 -1.73 -12.82
CA LEU A 115 13.22 -2.70 -12.27
C LEU A 115 12.89 -4.13 -12.70
N ALA A 116 11.61 -4.51 -12.66
CA ALA A 116 11.18 -5.84 -13.11
C ALA A 116 11.45 -6.07 -14.61
N TYR A 117 11.25 -5.04 -15.44
CA TYR A 117 11.55 -5.10 -16.87
C TYR A 117 13.05 -5.15 -17.14
N ALA A 118 13.83 -4.27 -16.50
CA ALA A 118 15.28 -4.23 -16.63
C ALA A 118 15.89 -5.57 -16.21
N GLU A 119 15.44 -6.14 -15.10
CA GLU A 119 15.92 -7.43 -14.63
C GLU A 119 15.56 -8.55 -15.62
N ARG A 120 14.36 -8.54 -16.21
CA ARG A 120 13.96 -9.54 -17.21
C ARG A 120 14.81 -9.49 -18.48
N GLN A 121 15.21 -8.30 -18.91
CA GLN A 121 15.95 -8.13 -20.16
C GLN A 121 17.46 -8.25 -20.00
N PHE A 122 18.01 -7.74 -18.90
CA PHE A 122 19.45 -7.66 -18.68
C PHE A 122 19.96 -8.74 -17.70
N ALA A 123 19.06 -9.46 -17.03
CA ALA A 123 19.39 -10.49 -16.05
C ALA A 123 20.46 -10.03 -15.03
N LEU A 124 20.33 -8.81 -14.51
CA LEU A 124 21.37 -8.16 -13.69
C LEU A 124 21.66 -8.93 -12.40
N LEU A 125 20.63 -9.53 -11.80
CA LEU A 125 20.69 -10.36 -10.59
C LEU A 125 20.74 -11.87 -10.91
N GLY A 126 20.39 -12.29 -12.11
CA GLY A 126 20.52 -13.68 -12.57
C GLY A 126 19.84 -14.70 -11.64
N PRO A 127 20.56 -15.67 -11.05
CA PRO A 127 19.99 -16.66 -10.11
C PRO A 127 19.40 -16.05 -8.85
N SER A 128 19.82 -14.83 -8.48
CA SER A 128 19.37 -14.12 -7.30
C SER A 128 18.12 -13.26 -7.55
N TRP A 129 17.35 -13.58 -8.60
CA TRP A 129 16.13 -12.87 -8.98
C TRP A 129 15.28 -12.51 -7.77
N SER A 130 15.02 -13.41 -6.82
CA SER A 130 14.20 -13.13 -5.63
C SER A 130 14.57 -11.82 -4.91
N TRP A 131 15.84 -11.42 -4.84
CA TRP A 131 16.30 -10.22 -4.15
C TRP A 131 15.79 -8.90 -4.74
N HIS A 132 15.31 -8.85 -5.99
CA HIS A 132 14.77 -7.62 -6.57
C HIS A 132 13.57 -7.08 -5.76
N LEU A 133 12.71 -7.97 -5.23
CA LEU A 133 11.57 -7.57 -4.40
C LEU A 133 12.00 -6.98 -3.06
N LEU A 134 13.06 -7.54 -2.46
CA LEU A 134 13.62 -7.00 -1.22
C LEU A 134 14.26 -5.63 -1.45
N LEU A 135 15.03 -5.48 -2.53
CA LEU A 135 15.58 -4.18 -2.93
C LEU A 135 14.45 -3.17 -3.14
N LEU A 136 13.38 -3.58 -3.82
CA LEU A 136 12.22 -2.74 -4.07
C LEU A 136 11.52 -2.33 -2.78
N ALA A 137 11.35 -3.27 -1.83
CA ALA A 137 10.80 -2.99 -0.52
C ALA A 137 11.62 -1.93 0.22
N VAL A 138 12.95 -2.04 0.21
CA VAL A 138 13.86 -1.06 0.84
C VAL A 138 13.77 0.31 0.15
N VAL A 139 13.75 0.36 -1.18
CA VAL A 139 13.61 1.61 -1.93
C VAL A 139 12.27 2.29 -1.64
N HIS A 140 11.17 1.54 -1.66
CA HIS A 140 9.85 2.06 -1.31
C HIS A 140 9.78 2.54 0.14
N ALA A 141 10.41 1.81 1.07
CA ALA A 141 10.51 2.22 2.46
C ALA A 141 11.23 3.57 2.57
N ALA A 142 12.39 3.70 1.94
CA ALA A 142 13.15 4.95 1.95
C ALA A 142 12.33 6.14 1.40
N ILE A 143 11.59 5.92 0.30
CA ILE A 143 10.68 6.93 -0.25
C ILE A 143 9.54 7.23 0.73
N ALA A 144 8.89 6.21 1.29
CA ALA A 144 7.80 6.36 2.24
C ALA A 144 8.22 7.17 3.47
N TYR A 145 9.40 6.89 4.04
CA TYR A 145 9.94 7.63 5.19
C TYR A 145 10.39 9.05 4.84
N THR A 146 10.93 9.26 3.63
CA THR A 146 11.37 10.59 3.18
C THR A 146 10.18 11.53 2.99
N PHE A 147 9.08 11.01 2.47
CA PHE A 147 7.88 11.77 2.12
C PHE A 147 6.75 11.63 3.16
N THR A 148 6.92 10.78 4.18
CA THR A 148 5.91 10.47 5.20
C THR A 148 4.58 10.00 4.58
N SER A 149 4.65 9.10 3.59
CA SER A 149 3.47 8.59 2.85
C SER A 149 3.09 7.16 3.26
N PRO A 150 1.93 6.96 3.91
CA PRO A 150 1.40 5.63 4.24
C PRO A 150 1.13 4.76 3.00
N VAL A 151 0.72 5.36 1.88
CA VAL A 151 0.37 4.61 0.66
C VAL A 151 1.61 4.00 0.00
N VAL A 152 2.74 4.73 0.01
CA VAL A 152 4.02 4.19 -0.47
C VAL A 152 4.58 3.14 0.50
N LEU A 153 4.36 3.30 1.81
CA LEU A 153 4.72 2.27 2.79
C LEU A 153 3.94 0.98 2.52
N ALA A 154 2.65 1.06 2.21
CA ALA A 154 1.87 -0.11 1.82
C ALA A 154 2.48 -0.83 0.61
N ALA A 155 2.96 -0.10 -0.40
CA ALA A 155 3.69 -0.68 -1.53
C ALA A 155 5.01 -1.34 -1.13
N SER A 156 5.76 -0.75 -0.18
CA SER A 156 6.97 -1.36 0.42
C SER A 156 6.65 -2.69 1.10
N LEU A 157 5.62 -2.72 1.95
CA LEU A 157 5.19 -3.92 2.66
C LEU A 157 4.66 -5.00 1.70
N ALA A 158 3.96 -4.60 0.64
CA ALA A 158 3.53 -5.52 -0.41
C ALA A 158 4.73 -6.16 -1.15
N ALA A 159 5.75 -5.37 -1.48
CA ALA A 159 6.99 -5.90 -2.08
C ALA A 159 7.71 -6.86 -1.12
N LEU A 160 7.76 -6.54 0.18
CA LEU A 160 8.31 -7.42 1.21
C LEU A 160 7.53 -8.73 1.33
N ALA A 161 6.19 -8.66 1.35
CA ALA A 161 5.33 -9.84 1.36
C ALA A 161 5.55 -10.72 0.12
N GLY A 162 5.66 -10.10 -1.05
CA GLY A 162 6.02 -10.79 -2.29
C GLY A 162 7.39 -11.48 -2.22
N TRP A 163 8.39 -10.86 -1.56
CA TRP A 163 9.70 -11.46 -1.34
C TRP A 163 9.63 -12.72 -0.45
N PHE A 164 8.79 -12.71 0.58
CA PHE A 164 8.48 -13.90 1.39
C PHE A 164 7.72 -14.98 0.60
N GLY A 165 7.35 -14.73 -0.65
CA GLY A 165 6.52 -15.63 -1.46
C GLY A 165 5.04 -15.59 -1.07
N VAL A 166 4.62 -14.56 -0.32
CA VAL A 166 3.22 -14.27 -0.01
C VAL A 166 2.67 -13.44 -1.16
N GLY A 167 2.54 -14.08 -2.32
CA GLY A 167 2.06 -13.46 -3.54
C GLY A 167 1.55 -14.55 -4.48
N GLY A 168 0.34 -14.35 -4.99
CA GLY A 168 -0.29 -15.25 -5.95
C GLY A 168 -1.01 -14.43 -7.01
N THR A 169 -1.23 -15.02 -8.18
CA THR A 169 -2.12 -14.41 -9.18
C THR A 169 -3.56 -14.53 -8.69
N LEU A 170 -4.46 -13.68 -9.20
CA LEU A 170 -5.91 -13.82 -8.94
C LEU A 170 -6.43 -15.24 -9.31
N GLY A 171 -5.77 -15.92 -10.26
CA GLY A 171 -6.06 -17.30 -10.60
C GLY A 171 -5.63 -18.30 -9.53
N ASP A 172 -4.49 -18.08 -8.88
CA ASP A 172 -3.98 -18.95 -7.81
C ASP A 172 -4.82 -18.82 -6.53
N ALA A 173 -5.33 -17.61 -6.24
CA ALA A 173 -6.19 -17.36 -5.08
C ALA A 173 -7.56 -18.07 -5.15
N LEU A 174 -8.05 -18.38 -6.36
CA LEU A 174 -9.30 -19.12 -6.57
C LEU A 174 -9.10 -20.64 -6.50
N HIS A 175 -7.86 -21.13 -6.56
CA HIS A 175 -7.53 -22.54 -6.40
C HIS A 175 -7.04 -22.83 -4.97
N VAL A 176 -7.97 -23.25 -4.10
CA VAL A 176 -7.72 -23.71 -2.72
C VAL A 176 -6.63 -24.80 -2.64
N SER A 177 -6.33 -25.47 -3.75
CA SER A 177 -5.31 -26.52 -3.85
C SER A 177 -3.86 -26.03 -3.72
N TYR A 178 -3.59 -24.72 -3.73
CA TYR A 178 -2.26 -24.14 -3.51
C TYR A 178 -1.99 -23.71 -2.06
N SER A 179 -2.97 -23.88 -1.15
CA SER A 179 -2.81 -23.57 0.28
C SER A 179 -1.95 -24.63 0.98
N THR A 180 -0.64 -24.56 0.77
CA THR A 180 0.31 -25.43 1.48
C THR A 180 0.67 -24.84 2.86
N PRO A 181 1.00 -25.69 3.85
CA PRO A 181 1.47 -25.23 5.16
C PRO A 181 2.70 -24.31 5.09
N GLU A 182 3.53 -24.46 4.05
CA GLU A 182 4.68 -23.61 3.78
C GLU A 182 4.29 -22.17 3.45
N LEU A 183 3.21 -21.97 2.68
CA LEU A 183 2.69 -20.64 2.37
C LEU A 183 2.18 -19.95 3.65
N GLY A 184 1.48 -20.70 4.51
CA GLY A 184 1.04 -20.21 5.82
C GLY A 184 2.21 -19.81 6.73
N ALA A 185 3.26 -20.63 6.78
CA ALA A 185 4.46 -20.34 7.55
C ALA A 185 5.19 -19.09 7.04
N ARG A 186 5.30 -18.92 5.71
CA ARG A 186 5.88 -17.72 5.09
C ARG A 186 5.06 -16.46 5.37
N ALA A 187 3.73 -16.54 5.33
CA ALA A 187 2.84 -15.44 5.66
C ALA A 187 2.98 -15.00 7.13
N LEU A 188 3.04 -15.97 8.06
CA LEU A 188 3.25 -15.69 9.48
C LEU A 188 4.65 -15.15 9.77
N ALA A 189 5.69 -15.68 9.12
CA ALA A 189 7.04 -15.14 9.21
C ALA A 189 7.11 -13.69 8.70
N CYS A 190 6.44 -13.40 7.58
CA CYS A 190 6.33 -12.05 7.05
C CYS A 190 5.60 -11.12 8.04
N ALA A 191 4.47 -11.55 8.60
CA ALA A 191 3.73 -10.80 9.61
C ALA A 191 4.59 -10.49 10.84
N ALA A 192 5.38 -11.46 11.32
CA ALA A 192 6.28 -11.27 12.46
C ALA A 192 7.38 -10.24 12.17
N VAL A 193 7.95 -10.26 10.95
CA VAL A 193 8.96 -9.28 10.50
C VAL A 193 8.37 -7.88 10.42
N ILE A 194 7.16 -7.74 9.85
CA ILE A 194 6.45 -6.46 9.77
C ILE A 194 6.09 -5.94 11.17
N PHE A 195 5.69 -6.82 12.08
CA PHE A 195 5.43 -6.45 13.48
C PHE A 195 6.69 -5.97 14.20
N ALA A 196 7.83 -6.64 14.00
CA ALA A 196 9.11 -6.22 14.54
C ALA A 196 9.54 -4.85 13.99
N TRP A 197 9.33 -4.63 12.69
CA TRP A 197 9.58 -3.33 12.07
C TRP A 197 8.67 -2.25 12.64
N ARG A 198 7.37 -2.50 12.78
CA ARG A 198 6.43 -1.58 13.45
C ARG A 198 6.90 -1.21 14.85
N HIS A 199 7.37 -2.19 15.63
CA HIS A 199 7.84 -1.93 16.99
C HIS A 199 9.10 -1.04 17.00
N ALA A 200 10.02 -1.26 16.07
CA ALA A 200 11.18 -0.39 15.87
C ALA A 200 10.76 1.03 15.41
N ASP A 201 9.81 1.14 14.48
CA ASP A 201 9.26 2.41 14.00
C ASP A 201 8.61 3.20 15.13
N ARG A 202 7.74 2.57 15.91
CA ARG A 202 7.03 3.20 17.03
C ARG A 202 7.98 3.70 18.12
N ARG A 203 9.10 3.01 18.35
CA ARG A 203 10.15 3.47 19.28
C ARG A 203 10.85 4.73 18.77
N ALA A 204 11.04 4.84 17.46
CA ALA A 204 11.66 6.02 16.86
C ALA A 204 10.66 7.17 16.65
N ARG A 205 9.39 6.86 16.37
CA ARG A 205 8.33 7.82 15.98
C ARG A 205 6.96 7.38 16.54
N PRO A 206 6.61 7.78 17.78
CA PRO A 206 5.35 7.37 18.42
C PRO A 206 4.09 7.87 17.69
N GLU A 207 4.15 9.07 17.11
CA GLU A 207 3.03 9.76 16.44
C GLU A 207 2.94 9.45 14.93
N SER A 208 3.52 8.33 14.49
CA SER A 208 3.59 7.98 13.07
C SER A 208 2.25 7.52 12.52
N ARG A 209 1.82 8.10 11.39
CA ARG A 209 0.66 7.65 10.59
C ARG A 209 0.83 6.24 9.99
N PHE A 210 2.01 5.64 10.16
CA PHE A 210 2.32 4.32 9.62
C PHE A 210 1.79 3.18 10.48
N SER A 211 1.49 3.44 11.75
CA SER A 211 1.01 2.42 12.69
C SER A 211 -0.19 1.64 12.13
N ASP A 212 -1.17 2.37 11.58
CA ASP A 212 -2.37 1.77 10.99
C ASP A 212 -2.02 0.87 9.79
N VAL A 213 -1.08 1.28 8.94
CA VAL A 213 -0.66 0.50 7.76
C VAL A 213 0.01 -0.79 8.20
N PHE A 214 0.95 -0.70 9.16
CA PHE A 214 1.60 -1.88 9.70
C PHE A 214 0.59 -2.85 10.32
N ASP A 215 -0.35 -2.34 11.14
CA ASP A 215 -1.35 -3.17 11.80
C ASP A 215 -2.26 -3.89 10.79
N HIS A 216 -2.73 -3.18 9.75
CA HIS A 216 -3.52 -3.81 8.68
C HIS A 216 -2.75 -4.94 7.99
N PHE A 217 -1.48 -4.73 7.62
CA PHE A 217 -0.67 -5.77 6.97
C PHE A 217 -0.42 -6.96 7.89
N VAL A 218 -0.06 -6.73 9.16
CA VAL A 218 0.19 -7.79 10.14
C VAL A 218 -1.07 -8.64 10.35
N VAL A 219 -2.22 -8.01 10.60
CA VAL A 219 -3.48 -8.73 10.84
C VAL A 219 -3.90 -9.53 9.62
N ASN A 220 -3.88 -8.93 8.42
CA ASN A 220 -4.27 -9.64 7.20
C ASN A 220 -3.34 -10.81 6.87
N LEU A 221 -2.02 -10.61 6.96
CA LEU A 221 -1.05 -11.69 6.69
C LEU A 221 -1.14 -12.81 7.72
N ALA A 222 -1.30 -12.47 9.00
CA ALA A 222 -1.47 -13.47 10.04
C ALA A 222 -2.79 -14.25 9.88
N PHE A 223 -3.87 -13.56 9.53
CA PHE A 223 -5.17 -14.17 9.27
C PHE A 223 -5.12 -15.17 8.11
N TRP A 224 -4.62 -14.76 6.95
CA TRP A 224 -4.48 -15.64 5.79
C TRP A 224 -3.49 -16.79 6.05
N GLY A 225 -2.40 -16.52 6.79
CA GLY A 225 -1.46 -17.56 7.20
C GLY A 225 -2.08 -18.61 8.12
N ALA A 226 -2.92 -18.17 9.06
CA ALA A 226 -3.63 -19.05 9.98
C ALA A 226 -4.70 -19.89 9.28
N ILE A 227 -5.42 -19.31 8.31
CA ILE A 227 -6.33 -20.08 7.43
C ILE A 227 -5.57 -21.16 6.68
N ALA A 228 -4.40 -20.85 6.10
CA ALA A 228 -3.60 -21.84 5.37
C ALA A 228 -3.17 -23.03 6.25
N TRP A 229 -2.88 -22.78 7.53
CA TRP A 229 -2.61 -23.86 8.50
C TRP A 229 -3.85 -24.67 8.90
N CYS A 230 -5.06 -24.15 8.73
CA CYS A 230 -6.29 -24.88 9.03
C CYS A 230 -6.70 -25.88 7.94
N VAL A 231 -5.98 -25.95 6.81
CA VAL A 231 -6.36 -26.83 5.69
C VAL A 231 -5.85 -28.26 5.88
N GLU A 232 -4.74 -28.46 6.59
CA GLU A 232 -4.09 -29.78 6.74
C GLU A 232 -3.82 -30.15 8.20
N TRP A 233 -4.02 -31.43 8.53
CA TRP A 233 -3.61 -32.00 9.82
C TRP A 233 -2.09 -32.28 9.79
N PRO A 234 -1.29 -31.91 10.81
CA PRO A 234 -1.65 -31.49 12.17
C PRO A 234 -1.72 -29.96 12.42
N TRP A 235 -1.50 -29.13 11.40
CA TRP A 235 -1.40 -27.67 11.52
C TRP A 235 -2.70 -27.00 11.99
N LEU A 236 -3.84 -27.67 11.80
CA LEU A 236 -5.14 -27.35 12.38
C LEU A 236 -5.09 -27.02 13.89
N ALA A 237 -4.31 -27.78 14.66
CA ALA A 237 -4.19 -27.58 16.11
C ALA A 237 -3.52 -26.25 16.49
N ALA A 238 -2.66 -25.72 15.61
CA ALA A 238 -1.99 -24.42 15.79
C ALA A 238 -2.75 -23.26 15.12
N GLY A 239 -3.42 -23.52 13.99
CA GLY A 239 -4.17 -22.49 13.24
C GLY A 239 -5.44 -22.02 13.94
N LEU A 240 -6.24 -22.93 14.52
CA LEU A 240 -7.49 -22.61 15.22
C LEU A 240 -7.33 -21.64 16.41
N PRO A 241 -6.39 -21.83 17.35
CA PRO A 241 -6.19 -20.86 18.43
C PRO A 241 -5.66 -19.53 17.92
N LEU A 242 -4.86 -19.52 16.85
CA LEU A 242 -4.34 -18.29 16.26
C LEU A 242 -5.44 -17.47 15.58
N LEU A 243 -6.37 -18.13 14.88
CA LEU A 243 -7.57 -17.49 14.32
C LEU A 243 -8.48 -16.92 15.40
N ALA A 244 -8.69 -17.65 16.50
CA ALA A 244 -9.52 -17.19 17.60
C ALA A 244 -8.97 -15.94 18.31
N VAL A 245 -7.66 -15.70 18.25
CA VAL A 245 -7.01 -14.49 18.80
C VAL A 245 -7.06 -13.32 17.80
N LEU A 246 -7.17 -13.60 16.51
CA LEU A 246 -7.19 -12.59 15.44
C LEU A 246 -8.61 -12.12 15.06
N ALA A 247 -9.65 -12.85 15.46
CA ALA A 247 -11.07 -12.56 15.22
C ALA A 247 -11.68 -11.72 16.36
#